data_AF-A0A512BTJ7-F1
#
_entry.id   AF-A0A512BTJ7-F1
#
_cell.length_a   1.000
_cell.length_b   1.000
_cell.length_c   1.000
_cell.angle_alpha   90.00
_cell.angle_beta   90.00
_cell.angle_gamma   90.00
#
_symmetry.space_group_name_H-M   'P 1'
#
loop_
_entity.id
_entity.type
_entity.pdbx_description
1 polymer ?
#
loop_
_entity_poly.entity_id
_entity_poly.type
_entity_poly.pdbx_seq_one_letter_code
_entity_poly.pdbx_strand_id
1 'polypeptide(L)'
;MSDVNPFPPADEARHAIWEMLVRRDIEAFVAGDWDAHFMDFAPDLFFGIDARFSDNPDSWRVTYADIARYREAWLAGADELKGRIGDAPLRHTIFGLTALRDIEIMGDFALARKKFDGAIRLDGGETITLRWQTQYFCRLVEGRWRIAGFLGYLPNPMGSRCPSDPVKRAPAAMQAPGSGPYSPVLEVTPGKMVVISGQAAVGPDGKTIGSDIRTQARATLENCAMQLRNAGCGLGDVFKVNVYMTDLNDWPAFNEVYAEMMPAPLPVRTAVETKLLRDFIVEIELWAVKP
;
A
#
# COMPACT_ATOMS: atom_id res chain seq x y z
N MET A 1 -20.64 2.79 0.13
CA MET A 1 -20.60 3.52 1.42
C MET A 1 -21.33 4.83 1.18
N SER A 2 -22.25 5.18 2.07
CA SER A 2 -23.17 6.30 1.91
C SER A 2 -22.50 7.63 2.25
N ASP A 3 -23.05 8.72 1.72
CA ASP A 3 -22.81 10.14 2.08
C ASP A 3 -23.23 10.48 3.52
N VAL A 4 -23.18 9.49 4.41
CA VAL A 4 -23.58 9.55 5.81
C VAL A 4 -22.37 9.92 6.65
N ASN A 5 -22.56 10.94 7.49
CA ASN A 5 -21.58 11.35 8.47
C ASN A 5 -21.36 10.22 9.51
N PRO A 6 -20.14 9.70 9.67
CA PRO A 6 -19.87 8.64 10.64
C PRO A 6 -19.85 9.15 12.09
N PHE A 7 -19.83 10.47 12.30
CA PHE A 7 -19.92 11.08 13.61
C PHE A 7 -21.38 11.47 13.89
N PRO A 8 -21.97 11.00 15.00
CA PRO A 8 -23.35 11.34 15.34
C PRO A 8 -23.48 12.85 15.64
N PRO A 9 -24.67 13.45 15.47
CA PRO A 9 -24.89 14.87 15.78
C PRO A 9 -24.52 15.28 17.21
N ALA A 10 -24.51 14.33 18.16
CA ALA A 10 -24.09 14.56 19.54
C ALA A 10 -22.57 14.81 19.71
N ASP A 11 -21.72 14.36 18.76
CA ASP A 11 -20.32 14.79 18.68
C ASP A 11 -20.25 16.01 17.75
N GLU A 12 -20.75 17.14 18.24
CA GLU A 12 -20.96 18.37 17.45
C GLU A 12 -19.69 18.80 16.70
N ALA A 13 -18.53 18.71 17.36
CA ALA A 13 -17.27 19.15 16.79
C ALA A 13 -16.80 18.25 15.63
N ARG A 14 -16.73 16.92 15.83
CA ARG A 14 -16.34 16.02 14.73
C ARG A 14 -17.38 15.97 13.63
N HIS A 15 -18.65 16.06 13.99
CA HIS A 15 -19.75 16.15 13.04
C HIS A 15 -19.59 17.38 12.13
N ALA A 16 -19.38 18.56 12.72
CA ALA A 16 -19.19 19.81 11.97
C ALA A 16 -17.93 19.79 11.08
N ILE A 17 -16.82 19.26 11.59
CA ILE A 17 -15.56 19.12 10.82
C ILE A 17 -15.76 18.16 9.64
N TRP A 18 -16.50 17.06 9.82
CA TRP A 18 -16.80 16.15 8.71
C TRP A 18 -17.71 16.79 7.66
N GLU A 19 -18.77 17.49 8.08
CA GLU A 19 -19.66 18.20 7.14
C GLU A 19 -18.89 19.25 6.33
N MET A 20 -17.90 19.91 6.95
CA MET A 20 -16.99 20.85 6.30
C MET A 20 -16.08 20.16 5.27
N LEU A 21 -15.26 19.21 5.73
CA LEU A 21 -14.18 18.61 4.93
C LEU A 21 -14.64 17.52 3.97
N VAL A 22 -15.87 17.03 4.09
CA VAL A 22 -16.42 16.00 3.22
C VAL A 22 -17.60 16.54 2.45
N ARG A 23 -18.71 16.86 3.11
CA ARG A 23 -19.95 17.18 2.37
C ARG A 23 -19.82 18.48 1.58
N ARG A 24 -19.60 19.60 2.27
CA ARG A 24 -19.51 20.92 1.63
C ARG A 24 -18.33 21.03 0.69
N ASP A 25 -17.17 20.48 1.07
CA ASP A 25 -15.99 20.42 0.20
C ASP A 25 -16.29 19.69 -1.13
N ILE A 26 -16.86 18.48 -1.09
CA ILE A 26 -17.19 17.72 -2.30
C ILE A 26 -18.26 18.44 -3.12
N GLU A 27 -19.29 18.98 -2.47
CA GLU A 27 -20.37 19.70 -3.16
C GLU A 27 -19.85 20.96 -3.86
N ALA A 28 -19.02 21.75 -3.19
CA ALA A 28 -18.38 22.92 -3.77
C ALA A 28 -17.43 22.54 -4.92
N PHE A 29 -16.62 21.49 -4.75
CA PHE A 29 -15.69 21.00 -5.78
C PHE A 29 -16.44 20.54 -7.04
N VAL A 30 -17.50 19.76 -6.87
CA VAL A 30 -18.35 19.30 -7.98
C VAL A 30 -19.05 20.49 -8.66
N ALA A 31 -19.50 21.49 -7.90
CA ALA A 31 -20.09 22.70 -8.45
C ALA A 31 -19.05 23.63 -9.12
N GLY A 32 -17.77 23.54 -8.73
CA GLY A 32 -16.76 24.56 -9.06
C GLY A 32 -17.02 25.88 -8.34
N ASP A 33 -17.73 25.81 -7.20
CA ASP A 33 -18.14 26.97 -6.43
C ASP A 33 -17.07 27.27 -5.36
N TRP A 34 -16.09 28.08 -5.76
CA TRP A 34 -15.05 28.52 -4.84
C TRP A 34 -15.60 29.35 -3.68
N ASP A 35 -16.63 30.17 -3.91
CA ASP A 35 -17.14 31.06 -2.87
C ASP A 35 -17.80 30.26 -1.74
N ALA A 36 -18.55 29.21 -2.08
CA ALA A 36 -19.06 28.25 -1.10
C ALA A 36 -17.93 27.55 -0.32
N HIS A 37 -16.86 27.15 -0.99
CA HIS A 37 -15.70 26.51 -0.34
C HIS A 37 -14.94 27.47 0.57
N PHE A 38 -14.72 28.71 0.11
CA PHE A 38 -13.98 29.76 0.81
C PHE A 38 -14.56 30.07 2.19
N MET A 39 -15.88 29.98 2.35
CA MET A 39 -16.56 30.23 3.63
C MET A 39 -16.16 29.26 4.75
N ASP A 40 -15.55 28.13 4.42
CA ASP A 40 -15.04 27.17 5.39
C ASP A 40 -13.57 27.41 5.78
N PHE A 41 -12.89 28.39 5.19
CA PHE A 41 -11.50 28.71 5.53
C PHE A 41 -11.37 29.78 6.62
N ALA A 42 -10.25 29.73 7.32
CA ALA A 42 -9.71 30.83 8.13
C ALA A 42 -8.54 31.48 7.35
N PRO A 43 -8.79 32.49 6.50
CA PRO A 43 -7.80 33.02 5.58
C PRO A 43 -6.52 33.51 6.26
N ASP A 44 -6.66 34.19 7.40
CA ASP A 44 -5.54 34.77 8.15
C ASP A 44 -4.63 33.73 8.80
N LEU A 45 -5.10 32.48 8.93
CA LEU A 45 -4.34 31.37 9.49
C LEU A 45 -3.83 30.41 8.41
N PHE A 46 -4.27 30.59 7.16
CA PHE A 46 -4.14 29.58 6.12
C PHE A 46 -2.70 29.37 5.63
N PHE A 47 -2.32 28.09 5.51
CA PHE A 47 -1.16 27.67 4.73
C PHE A 47 -1.40 26.27 4.13
N GLY A 48 -0.72 25.95 3.02
CA GLY A 48 -0.78 24.65 2.38
C GLY A 48 0.59 24.12 2.00
N ILE A 49 0.89 22.91 2.48
CA ILE A 49 2.08 22.13 2.11
C ILE A 49 1.67 21.08 1.09
N ASP A 50 2.37 21.05 -0.03
CA ASP A 50 2.22 20.07 -1.09
C ASP A 50 3.27 18.98 -0.93
N ALA A 51 2.81 17.75 -0.66
CA ALA A 51 3.68 16.59 -0.56
C ALA A 51 4.08 16.01 -1.92
N ARG A 52 3.50 16.50 -3.02
CA ARG A 52 3.80 16.13 -4.41
C ARG A 52 3.69 14.63 -4.68
N PHE A 53 2.73 13.98 -4.01
CA PHE A 53 2.53 12.52 -4.01
C PHE A 53 3.78 11.73 -3.57
N SER A 54 4.69 12.37 -2.83
CA SER A 54 5.90 11.74 -2.29
C SER A 54 5.76 11.46 -0.80
N ASP A 55 6.24 10.29 -0.39
CA ASP A 55 6.41 9.91 1.00
C ASP A 55 7.71 10.46 1.62
N ASN A 56 8.58 11.10 0.83
CA ASN A 56 9.80 11.75 1.31
C ASN A 56 9.53 13.20 1.77
N PRO A 57 9.62 13.52 3.07
CA PRO A 57 9.36 14.86 3.61
C PRO A 57 10.30 15.94 3.07
N ASP A 58 11.54 15.61 2.69
CA ASP A 58 12.50 16.57 2.14
C ASP A 58 12.05 17.13 0.78
N SER A 59 11.14 16.41 0.12
CA SER A 59 10.54 16.82 -1.14
C SER A 59 9.33 17.73 -0.96
N TRP A 60 8.77 17.88 0.22
CA TRP A 60 7.54 18.66 0.39
C TRP A 60 7.82 20.16 0.28
N ARG A 61 6.84 20.92 -0.20
CA ARG A 61 7.00 22.36 -0.41
C ARG A 61 5.83 23.12 0.18
N VAL A 62 6.12 24.26 0.79
CA VAL A 62 5.10 25.27 1.08
C VAL A 62 4.73 25.91 -0.26
N THR A 63 3.75 25.31 -0.95
CA THR A 63 3.29 25.75 -2.27
C THR A 63 2.24 26.85 -2.14
N TYR A 64 1.40 26.76 -1.11
CA TYR A 64 0.29 27.68 -0.88
C TYR A 64 0.54 28.48 0.39
N ALA A 65 1.27 29.59 0.25
CA ALA A 65 1.58 30.47 1.37
C ALA A 65 0.33 31.22 1.91
N ASP A 66 -0.72 31.29 1.10
CA ASP A 66 -1.97 31.98 1.40
C ASP A 66 -3.13 31.33 0.61
N ILE A 67 -4.36 31.73 0.95
CA ILE A 67 -5.57 31.17 0.36
C ILE A 67 -5.76 31.57 -1.11
N ALA A 68 -5.21 32.72 -1.54
CA ALA A 68 -5.33 33.20 -2.91
C ALA A 68 -4.52 32.31 -3.87
N ARG A 69 -3.31 31.89 -3.46
CA ARG A 69 -2.51 30.90 -4.20
C ARG A 69 -3.21 29.54 -4.27
N TYR A 70 -3.88 29.13 -3.19
CA TYR A 70 -4.60 27.86 -3.18
C TYR A 70 -5.82 27.89 -4.11
N ARG A 71 -6.56 29.01 -4.16
CA ARG A 71 -7.72 29.20 -5.04
C ARG A 71 -7.42 28.86 -6.49
N GLU A 72 -6.32 29.37 -7.03
CA GLU A 72 -5.94 29.14 -8.43
C GLU A 72 -5.74 27.65 -8.71
N ALA A 73 -5.03 26.94 -7.83
CA ALA A 73 -4.80 25.51 -7.96
C ALA A 73 -6.07 24.68 -7.77
N TRP A 74 -6.95 25.08 -6.83
CA TRP A 74 -8.21 24.39 -6.58
C TRP A 74 -9.15 24.48 -7.77
N LEU A 75 -9.30 25.67 -8.37
CA LEU A 75 -10.12 25.87 -9.57
C LEU A 75 -9.59 25.08 -10.76
N ALA A 76 -8.26 25.14 -10.99
CA ALA A 76 -7.63 24.37 -12.05
C ALA A 76 -7.85 22.85 -11.89
N GLY A 77 -7.73 22.33 -10.66
CA GLY A 77 -7.97 20.91 -10.38
C GLY A 77 -9.43 20.49 -10.52
N ALA A 78 -10.37 21.36 -10.15
CA ALA A 78 -11.80 21.12 -10.34
C ALA A 78 -12.16 21.04 -11.84
N ASP A 79 -11.64 21.97 -12.64
CA ASP A 79 -11.87 22.01 -14.09
C ASP A 79 -11.21 20.82 -14.81
N GLU A 80 -9.97 20.46 -14.45
CA GLU A 80 -9.28 19.30 -15.02
C GLU A 80 -10.06 18.00 -14.75
N LEU A 81 -10.47 17.79 -13.49
CA LEU A 81 -11.16 16.55 -13.12
C LEU A 81 -12.54 16.46 -13.78
N LYS A 82 -13.28 17.56 -13.83
CA LYS A 82 -14.56 17.64 -14.58
C LYS A 82 -14.37 17.33 -16.05
N GLY A 83 -13.35 17.92 -16.68
CA GLY A 83 -13.04 17.69 -18.10
C GLY A 83 -12.70 16.22 -18.40
N ARG A 84 -12.06 15.52 -17.47
CA ARG A 84 -11.70 14.10 -17.61
C ARG A 84 -12.86 13.15 -17.34
N ILE A 85 -13.78 13.50 -16.45
CA ILE A 85 -14.84 12.58 -15.97
C ILE A 85 -16.18 12.79 -16.69
N GLY A 86 -16.42 13.96 -17.30
CA GLY A 86 -17.66 14.24 -18.04
C GLY A 86 -18.91 14.15 -17.16
N ASP A 87 -19.94 13.46 -17.65
CA ASP A 87 -21.27 13.33 -17.00
C ASP A 87 -21.37 12.17 -15.99
N ALA A 88 -20.26 11.45 -15.70
CA ALA A 88 -20.30 10.39 -14.68
C ALA A 88 -20.80 10.99 -13.34
N PRO A 89 -21.42 10.20 -12.44
CA PRO A 89 -22.02 10.73 -11.21
C PRO A 89 -20.94 11.16 -10.21
N LEU A 90 -20.24 12.24 -10.52
CA LEU A 90 -19.00 12.72 -9.92
C LEU A 90 -19.16 12.87 -8.41
N ARG A 91 -20.29 13.43 -7.98
CA ARG A 91 -20.68 13.49 -6.57
C ARG A 91 -20.65 12.11 -5.92
N HIS A 92 -21.48 11.19 -6.41
CA HIS A 92 -21.60 9.85 -5.82
C HIS A 92 -20.27 9.11 -5.79
N THR A 93 -19.50 9.22 -6.88
CA THR A 93 -18.19 8.58 -7.01
C THR A 93 -17.19 9.17 -6.03
N ILE A 94 -17.04 10.49 -5.95
CA ILE A 94 -16.10 11.13 -5.02
C ILE A 94 -16.48 10.81 -3.57
N PHE A 95 -17.76 10.85 -3.20
CA PHE A 95 -18.22 10.42 -1.87
C PHE A 95 -17.85 8.96 -1.57
N GLY A 96 -18.08 8.05 -2.53
CA GLY A 96 -17.79 6.63 -2.36
C GLY A 96 -16.30 6.32 -2.17
N LEU A 97 -15.42 7.18 -2.69
CA LEU A 97 -13.96 7.07 -2.58
C LEU A 97 -13.38 7.84 -1.40
N THR A 98 -14.17 8.70 -0.74
CA THR A 98 -13.72 9.57 0.35
C THR A 98 -13.97 8.94 1.70
N ALA A 99 -12.95 8.95 2.56
CA ALA A 99 -13.07 8.56 3.96
C ALA A 99 -12.46 9.62 4.89
N LEU A 100 -13.24 10.04 5.89
CA LEU A 100 -12.76 10.80 7.03
C LEU A 100 -13.36 10.18 8.29
N ARG A 101 -12.53 9.49 9.07
CA ARG A 101 -12.94 8.76 10.28
C ARG A 101 -12.13 9.12 11.52
N ASP A 102 -11.00 9.77 11.31
CA ASP A 102 -10.08 10.12 12.38
C ASP A 102 -9.91 11.63 12.41
N ILE A 103 -10.45 12.21 13.49
CA ILE A 103 -10.41 13.63 13.81
C ILE A 103 -9.96 13.74 15.26
N GLU A 104 -8.76 14.27 15.43
CA GLU A 104 -8.19 14.60 16.73
C GLU A 104 -8.54 16.05 17.06
N ILE A 105 -9.00 16.31 18.28
CA ILE A 105 -9.41 17.64 18.73
C ILE A 105 -8.69 17.95 20.05
N MET A 106 -8.06 19.11 20.11
CA MET A 106 -7.42 19.64 21.31
C MET A 106 -7.77 21.13 21.46
N GLY A 107 -8.73 21.42 22.34
CA GLY A 107 -9.23 22.79 22.54
C GLY A 107 -9.82 23.36 21.24
N ASP A 108 -9.26 24.45 20.76
CA ASP A 108 -9.68 25.15 19.54
C ASP A 108 -8.99 24.62 18.26
N PHE A 109 -8.22 23.55 18.36
CA PHE A 109 -7.48 22.96 17.24
C PHE A 109 -7.99 21.56 16.92
N ALA A 110 -8.01 21.22 15.63
CA ALA A 110 -8.25 19.85 15.21
C ALA A 110 -7.34 19.43 14.06
N LEU A 111 -6.96 18.15 14.07
CA LEU A 111 -6.24 17.48 13.00
C LEU A 111 -7.15 16.40 12.40
N ALA A 112 -7.58 16.62 11.16
CA ALA A 112 -8.48 15.72 10.43
C ALA A 112 -7.73 15.00 9.30
N ARG A 113 -7.90 13.68 9.21
CA ARG A 113 -7.15 12.82 8.26
C ARG A 113 -8.10 12.31 7.18
N LYS A 114 -8.22 13.07 6.09
CA LYS A 114 -9.07 12.76 4.94
C LYS A 114 -8.31 11.89 3.95
N LYS A 115 -8.93 10.82 3.46
CA LYS A 115 -8.34 9.87 2.52
C LYS A 115 -9.23 9.70 1.29
N PHE A 116 -8.58 9.50 0.15
CA PHE A 116 -9.17 9.02 -1.08
C PHE A 116 -8.54 7.66 -1.41
N ASP A 117 -9.38 6.65 -1.64
CA ASP A 117 -8.91 5.34 -2.07
C ASP A 117 -9.89 4.66 -3.02
N GLY A 118 -9.55 4.69 -4.30
CA GLY A 118 -10.12 3.82 -5.31
C GLY A 118 -9.93 4.40 -6.70
N ALA A 119 -10.82 4.06 -7.61
CA ALA A 119 -10.67 4.42 -9.00
C ALA A 119 -12.02 4.68 -9.68
N ILE A 120 -11.98 5.54 -10.69
CA ILE A 120 -13.11 5.93 -11.53
C ILE A 120 -12.87 5.35 -12.91
N ARG A 121 -13.75 4.46 -13.37
CA ARG A 121 -13.69 3.93 -14.73
C ARG A 121 -14.49 4.83 -15.66
N LEU A 122 -13.83 5.33 -16.69
CA LEU A 122 -14.43 6.17 -17.72
C LEU A 122 -15.05 5.32 -18.83
N ASP A 123 -15.98 5.90 -19.60
CA ASP A 123 -16.71 5.21 -20.67
C ASP A 123 -15.77 4.72 -21.80
N GLY A 124 -14.59 5.32 -21.96
CA GLY A 124 -13.54 4.90 -22.88
C GLY A 124 -12.61 3.79 -22.37
N GLY A 125 -12.87 3.22 -21.18
CA GLY A 125 -12.06 2.17 -20.56
C GLY A 125 -10.83 2.66 -19.78
N GLU A 126 -10.47 3.95 -19.88
CA GLU A 126 -9.48 4.59 -19.00
C GLU A 126 -9.95 4.50 -17.53
N THR A 127 -9.00 4.34 -16.62
CA THR A 127 -9.25 4.31 -15.17
C THR A 127 -8.46 5.41 -14.48
N ILE A 128 -9.15 6.37 -13.87
CA ILE A 128 -8.54 7.41 -13.04
C ILE A 128 -8.41 6.87 -11.61
N THR A 129 -7.19 6.70 -11.12
CA THR A 129 -6.96 6.27 -9.73
C THR A 129 -6.87 7.48 -8.82
N LEU A 130 -7.72 7.52 -7.78
CA LEU A 130 -7.69 8.53 -6.73
C LEU A 130 -7.19 7.87 -5.45
N ARG A 131 -5.89 7.96 -5.23
CA ARG A 131 -5.22 7.32 -4.09
C ARG A 131 -4.23 8.28 -3.44
N TRP A 132 -4.75 9.10 -2.54
CA TRP A 132 -3.99 10.09 -1.80
C TRP A 132 -4.71 10.45 -0.50
N GLN A 133 -4.03 11.19 0.36
CA GLN A 133 -4.60 11.65 1.63
C GLN A 133 -4.17 13.08 1.93
N THR A 134 -4.86 13.69 2.88
CA THR A 134 -4.58 15.04 3.36
C THR A 134 -4.77 15.09 4.87
N GLN A 135 -3.83 15.75 5.53
CA GLN A 135 -3.94 16.16 6.91
C GLN A 135 -4.43 17.61 6.91
N TYR A 136 -5.66 17.83 7.37
CA TYR A 136 -6.23 19.16 7.53
C TYR A 136 -6.00 19.67 8.94
N PHE A 137 -5.50 20.90 9.02
CA PHE A 137 -5.40 21.67 10.26
C PHE A 137 -6.62 22.56 10.35
N CYS A 138 -7.44 22.36 11.37
CA CYS A 138 -8.66 23.12 11.58
C CYS A 138 -8.57 23.93 12.88
N ARG A 139 -9.21 25.10 12.87
CA ARG A 139 -9.31 25.99 14.03
C ARG A 139 -10.76 26.35 14.30
N LEU A 140 -11.14 26.42 15.57
CA LEU A 140 -12.42 26.96 16.00
C LEU A 140 -12.31 28.49 16.03
N VAL A 141 -12.91 29.16 15.06
CA VAL A 141 -12.87 30.62 14.91
C VAL A 141 -14.29 31.14 15.04
N GLU A 142 -14.53 32.01 16.04
CA GLU A 142 -15.85 32.61 16.31
C GLU A 142 -16.98 31.57 16.44
N GLY A 143 -16.68 30.45 17.12
CA GLY A 143 -17.65 29.37 17.35
C GLY A 143 -17.90 28.46 16.14
N ARG A 144 -17.15 28.60 15.04
CA ARG A 144 -17.24 27.73 13.86
C ARG A 144 -15.89 27.11 13.53
N TRP A 145 -15.88 25.80 13.27
CA TRP A 145 -14.68 25.12 12.76
C TRP A 145 -14.38 25.59 11.34
N ARG A 146 -13.12 25.94 11.10
CA ARG A 146 -12.61 26.41 9.82
C ARG A 146 -11.30 25.74 9.45
N ILE A 147 -11.00 25.66 8.16
CA ILE A 147 -9.74 25.17 7.61
C ILE A 147 -8.69 26.25 7.78
N ALA A 148 -7.70 25.98 8.64
CA ALA A 148 -6.53 26.82 8.86
C ALA A 148 -5.32 26.36 8.04
N GLY A 149 -5.40 25.22 7.35
CA GLY A 149 -4.36 24.78 6.44
C GLY A 149 -4.39 23.30 6.18
N PHE A 150 -3.44 22.83 5.38
CA PHE A 150 -3.29 21.41 5.10
C PHE A 150 -1.86 20.99 4.77
N LEU A 151 -1.58 19.71 4.99
CA LEU A 151 -0.54 18.95 4.32
C LEU A 151 -1.22 17.94 3.40
N GLY A 152 -1.16 18.21 2.10
CA GLY A 152 -2.00 17.57 1.09
C GLY A 152 -1.17 16.85 0.03
N TYR A 153 -1.87 16.18 -0.88
CA TYR A 153 -1.24 15.38 -1.94
C TYR A 153 -0.27 14.33 -1.39
N LEU A 154 -0.54 13.80 -0.19
CA LEU A 154 0.23 12.71 0.40
C LEU A 154 -0.16 11.39 -0.28
N PRO A 155 0.77 10.47 -0.57
CA PRO A 155 0.41 9.13 -1.03
C PRO A 155 -0.43 8.40 0.02
N ASN A 156 -1.33 7.51 -0.42
CA ASN A 156 -2.15 6.69 0.47
C ASN A 156 -2.05 5.20 0.04
N PRO A 157 -1.41 4.31 0.80
CA PRO A 157 -0.82 4.55 2.11
C PRO A 157 0.45 5.41 2.04
N MET A 158 0.72 6.14 3.13
CA MET A 158 2.03 6.76 3.38
C MET A 158 3.02 5.68 3.78
N GLY A 159 4.29 5.82 3.37
CA GLY A 159 5.32 4.80 3.62
C GLY A 159 5.16 3.54 2.75
N SER A 160 4.34 3.61 1.71
CA SER A 160 4.32 2.59 0.65
C SER A 160 5.40 2.95 -0.36
N ARG A 161 6.47 2.17 -0.33
CA ARG A 161 7.59 2.06 -1.28
C ARG A 161 7.38 2.75 -2.63
N CYS A 162 8.39 3.49 -3.11
CA CYS A 162 8.49 3.84 -4.52
C CYS A 162 8.58 2.54 -5.35
N PRO A 163 7.75 2.30 -6.39
CA PRO A 163 7.70 1.00 -7.08
C PRO A 163 9.05 0.45 -7.60
N SER A 164 10.05 1.32 -7.72
CA SER A 164 11.44 1.01 -8.10
C SER A 164 12.33 0.45 -6.98
N ASP A 165 12.01 0.61 -5.69
CA ASP A 165 12.94 0.25 -4.62
C ASP A 165 12.96 -1.26 -4.39
N PRO A 166 14.10 -1.96 -4.36
CA PRO A 166 14.10 -3.41 -4.22
C PRO A 166 13.44 -3.86 -2.92
N VAL A 167 12.53 -4.83 -3.00
CA VAL A 167 11.79 -5.40 -1.85
C VAL A 167 12.73 -5.97 -0.79
N LYS A 168 13.89 -6.48 -1.23
CA LYS A 168 14.94 -7.05 -0.39
C LYS A 168 16.27 -6.44 -0.77
N ARG A 169 17.09 -6.15 0.23
CA ARG A 169 18.49 -5.75 0.05
C ARG A 169 19.39 -6.70 0.82
N ALA A 170 20.43 -7.20 0.15
CA ALA A 170 21.52 -7.90 0.83
C ALA A 170 22.56 -6.87 1.27
N PRO A 171 22.79 -6.65 2.58
CA PRO A 171 23.91 -5.86 3.03
C PRO A 171 25.22 -6.64 2.79
N ALA A 172 26.37 -5.96 2.93
CA ALA A 172 27.69 -6.56 2.73
C ALA A 172 28.03 -7.51 3.90
N ALA A 173 27.47 -8.72 3.86
CA ALA A 173 27.69 -9.78 4.81
C ALA A 173 28.30 -11.01 4.11
N MET A 174 29.22 -11.68 4.79
CA MET A 174 29.97 -12.80 4.24
C MET A 174 29.34 -14.14 4.62
N GLN A 175 29.41 -15.11 3.72
CA GLN A 175 29.12 -16.52 3.99
C GLN A 175 30.39 -17.33 4.13
N ALA A 176 30.32 -18.40 4.92
CA ALA A 176 31.40 -19.38 4.98
C ALA A 176 31.53 -20.11 3.62
N PRO A 177 32.76 -20.45 3.17
CA PRO A 177 32.96 -21.27 1.99
C PRO A 177 32.16 -22.58 2.05
N GLY A 178 31.56 -22.99 0.93
CA GLY A 178 30.72 -24.19 0.86
C GLY A 178 29.28 -24.01 1.36
N SER A 179 28.89 -22.80 1.78
CA SER A 179 27.49 -22.47 2.03
C SER A 179 26.65 -22.65 0.75
N GLY A 180 25.44 -23.20 0.89
CA GLY A 180 24.49 -23.27 -0.23
C GLY A 180 23.99 -21.89 -0.68
N PRO A 181 23.19 -21.81 -1.75
CA PRO A 181 22.63 -20.57 -2.29
C PRO A 181 21.59 -19.94 -1.36
N TYR A 182 22.01 -18.97 -0.54
CA TYR A 182 21.13 -18.10 0.26
C TYR A 182 21.83 -16.77 0.51
N SER A 183 21.14 -15.78 1.08
CA SER A 183 21.81 -14.60 1.65
C SER A 183 22.00 -14.79 3.17
N PRO A 184 23.15 -14.46 3.77
CA PRO A 184 23.37 -14.63 5.21
C PRO A 184 22.48 -13.70 6.05
N VAL A 185 22.12 -12.54 5.49
CA VAL A 185 21.22 -11.54 6.07
C VAL A 185 20.53 -10.80 4.92
N LEU A 186 19.29 -10.37 5.17
CA LEU A 186 18.56 -9.46 4.30
C LEU A 186 17.92 -8.36 5.13
N GLU A 187 17.94 -7.15 4.58
CA GLU A 187 17.02 -6.09 4.96
C GLU A 187 15.76 -6.23 4.08
N VAL A 188 14.59 -6.24 4.71
CA VAL A 188 13.30 -6.38 4.02
C VAL A 188 12.47 -5.14 4.30
N THR A 189 12.01 -4.50 3.24
CA THR A 189 11.16 -3.31 3.35
C THR A 189 9.79 -3.71 3.93
N PRO A 190 9.22 -2.97 4.89
CA PRO A 190 7.91 -3.26 5.45
C PRO A 190 6.82 -3.33 4.37
N GLY A 191 5.91 -4.30 4.52
CA GLY A 191 4.77 -4.51 3.61
C GLY A 191 3.83 -5.56 4.17
N LYS A 192 2.88 -6.03 3.37
CA LYS A 192 1.98 -7.11 3.80
C LYS A 192 2.72 -8.44 3.73
N MET A 193 2.91 -9.09 4.86
CA MET A 193 3.53 -10.41 4.91
C MET A 193 2.59 -11.46 4.28
N VAL A 194 3.16 -12.31 3.44
CA VAL A 194 2.53 -13.49 2.86
C VAL A 194 3.34 -14.70 3.30
N VAL A 195 2.67 -15.64 3.94
CA VAL A 195 3.29 -16.87 4.42
C VAL A 195 2.52 -18.03 3.80
N ILE A 196 3.23 -18.97 3.18
CA ILE A 196 2.62 -20.18 2.63
C ILE A 196 2.99 -21.37 3.49
N SER A 197 2.03 -22.28 3.70
CA SER A 197 2.31 -23.57 4.34
C SER A 197 3.36 -24.36 3.55
N GLY A 198 3.99 -25.33 4.21
CA GLY A 198 4.88 -26.28 3.57
C GLY A 198 4.26 -26.87 2.30
N GLN A 199 4.96 -26.70 1.18
CA GLN A 199 4.62 -27.34 -0.08
C GLN A 199 5.54 -28.54 -0.29
N ALA A 200 5.01 -29.54 -0.98
CA ALA A 200 5.76 -30.70 -1.45
C ALA A 200 5.44 -30.97 -2.92
N ALA A 201 6.07 -31.98 -3.50
CA ALA A 201 5.92 -32.38 -4.89
C ALA A 201 4.58 -33.10 -5.16
N VAL A 202 3.45 -32.46 -4.86
CA VAL A 202 2.11 -33.01 -5.09
C VAL A 202 1.54 -32.48 -6.39
N GLY A 203 1.12 -33.39 -7.28
CA GLY A 203 0.46 -33.05 -8.54
C GLY A 203 -1.05 -32.77 -8.40
N PRO A 204 -1.70 -32.29 -9.47
CA PRO A 204 -3.14 -32.01 -9.46
C PRO A 204 -4.02 -33.24 -9.17
N ASP A 205 -3.50 -34.44 -9.40
CA ASP A 205 -4.16 -35.72 -9.08
C ASP A 205 -3.96 -36.16 -7.62
N GLY A 206 -3.28 -35.34 -6.80
CA GLY A 206 -2.96 -35.63 -5.40
C GLY A 206 -1.81 -36.62 -5.20
N LYS A 207 -1.16 -37.10 -6.28
CA LYS A 207 -0.02 -38.02 -6.21
C LYS A 207 1.29 -37.25 -6.11
N THR A 208 2.31 -37.95 -5.61
CA THR A 208 3.66 -37.40 -5.50
C THR A 208 4.34 -37.47 -6.87
N ILE A 209 5.00 -36.38 -7.26
CA ILE A 209 5.68 -36.23 -8.55
C ILE A 209 7.13 -36.61 -8.37
N GLY A 210 7.55 -37.71 -9.01
CA GLY A 210 8.94 -38.16 -9.01
C GLY A 210 9.40 -38.78 -7.69
N SER A 211 10.54 -39.44 -7.76
CA SER A 211 11.14 -40.20 -6.65
C SER A 211 12.57 -39.76 -6.32
N ASP A 212 13.12 -38.81 -7.08
CA ASP A 212 14.46 -38.26 -6.91
C ASP A 212 14.39 -36.78 -6.50
N ILE A 213 15.45 -36.31 -5.82
CA ILE A 213 15.46 -34.96 -5.24
C ILE A 213 15.29 -33.87 -6.27
N ARG A 214 15.83 -34.01 -7.49
CA ARG A 214 15.79 -32.94 -8.49
C ARG A 214 14.36 -32.74 -8.99
N THR A 215 13.68 -33.84 -9.27
CA THR A 215 12.28 -33.82 -9.71
C THR A 215 11.37 -33.28 -8.61
N GLN A 216 11.49 -33.79 -7.37
CA GLN A 216 10.64 -33.32 -6.27
C GLN A 216 10.93 -31.87 -5.88
N ALA A 217 12.19 -31.43 -5.88
CA ALA A 217 12.55 -30.04 -5.56
C ALA A 217 11.94 -29.05 -6.56
N ARG A 218 12.01 -29.36 -7.86
CA ARG A 218 11.44 -28.50 -8.91
C ARG A 218 9.93 -28.39 -8.77
N ALA A 219 9.23 -29.53 -8.67
CA ALA A 219 7.78 -29.54 -8.48
C ALA A 219 7.35 -28.82 -7.19
N THR A 220 8.11 -28.97 -6.11
CA THR A 220 7.85 -28.28 -4.84
C THR A 220 7.98 -26.76 -4.98
N LEU A 221 9.04 -26.27 -5.62
CA LEU A 221 9.24 -24.84 -5.87
C LEU A 221 8.20 -24.25 -6.83
N GLU A 222 7.74 -25.03 -7.82
CA GLU A 222 6.64 -24.64 -8.71
C GLU A 222 5.31 -24.50 -7.96
N ASN A 223 5.01 -25.44 -7.07
CA ASN A 223 3.85 -25.39 -6.18
C ASN A 223 3.91 -24.16 -5.26
N CYS A 224 5.08 -23.88 -4.66
CA CYS A 224 5.34 -22.66 -3.92
C CYS A 224 5.06 -21.39 -4.75
N ALA A 225 5.59 -21.31 -5.96
CA ALA A 225 5.40 -20.17 -6.85
C ALA A 225 3.92 -19.97 -7.21
N MET A 226 3.16 -21.06 -7.39
CA MET A 226 1.72 -21.02 -7.61
C MET A 226 0.97 -20.42 -6.41
N GLN A 227 1.27 -20.84 -5.18
CA GLN A 227 0.62 -20.27 -3.99
C GLN A 227 0.93 -18.78 -3.82
N LEU A 228 2.17 -18.36 -4.08
CA LEU A 228 2.55 -16.96 -4.05
C LEU A 228 1.77 -16.14 -5.09
N ARG A 229 1.60 -16.66 -6.32
CA ARG A 229 0.81 -15.99 -7.37
C ARG A 229 -0.64 -15.75 -6.94
N ASN A 230 -1.25 -16.69 -6.22
CA ASN A 230 -2.61 -16.53 -5.68
C ASN A 230 -2.71 -15.37 -4.67
N ALA A 231 -1.61 -15.01 -4.00
CA ALA A 231 -1.52 -13.86 -3.11
C ALA A 231 -1.08 -12.55 -3.83
N GLY A 232 -0.78 -12.63 -5.12
CA GLY A 232 -0.22 -11.52 -5.91
C GLY A 232 1.27 -11.28 -5.63
N CYS A 233 2.03 -12.33 -5.33
CA CYS A 233 3.48 -12.32 -5.15
C CYS A 233 4.16 -13.25 -6.17
N GLY A 234 5.47 -13.11 -6.33
CA GLY A 234 6.35 -14.04 -7.05
C GLY A 234 7.55 -14.47 -6.20
N LEU A 235 8.41 -15.33 -6.76
CA LEU A 235 9.64 -15.78 -6.08
C LEU A 235 10.62 -14.62 -5.79
N GLY A 236 10.52 -13.52 -6.55
CA GLY A 236 11.25 -12.27 -6.31
C GLY A 236 10.95 -11.64 -4.96
N ASP A 237 9.75 -11.88 -4.41
CA ASP A 237 9.25 -11.26 -3.18
C ASP A 237 9.59 -12.08 -1.92
N VAL A 238 10.10 -13.29 -2.11
CA VAL A 238 10.42 -14.23 -1.03
C VAL A 238 11.67 -13.79 -0.30
N PHE A 239 11.57 -13.55 1.02
CA PHE A 239 12.71 -13.14 1.85
C PHE A 239 13.21 -14.24 2.78
N LYS A 240 12.38 -15.23 3.16
CA LYS A 240 12.79 -16.35 4.01
C LYS A 240 12.28 -17.68 3.46
N VAL A 241 13.15 -18.69 3.54
CA VAL A 241 12.85 -20.07 3.17
C VAL A 241 13.23 -21.02 4.31
N ASN A 242 12.35 -21.97 4.61
CA ASN A 242 12.69 -23.19 5.35
C ASN A 242 12.63 -24.38 4.38
N VAL A 243 13.68 -25.20 4.39
CA VAL A 243 13.77 -26.43 3.61
C VAL A 243 13.88 -27.59 4.59
N TYR A 244 13.04 -28.59 4.40
CA TYR A 244 13.03 -29.83 5.16
C TYR A 244 13.33 -30.96 4.19
N MET A 245 14.40 -31.72 4.42
CA MET A 245 14.84 -32.82 3.55
C MET A 245 14.88 -34.13 4.34
N THR A 246 14.66 -35.27 3.70
CA THR A 246 14.81 -36.58 4.36
C THR A 246 16.24 -37.09 4.42
N ASP A 247 17.10 -36.61 3.51
CA ASP A 247 18.52 -36.97 3.43
C ASP A 247 19.33 -35.74 2.97
N LEU A 248 20.23 -35.23 3.80
CA LEU A 248 21.10 -34.10 3.44
C LEU A 248 22.23 -34.48 2.49
N ASN A 249 22.45 -35.76 2.16
CA ASN A 249 23.34 -36.15 1.07
C ASN A 249 22.85 -35.64 -0.29
N ASP A 250 21.55 -35.39 -0.42
CA ASP A 250 20.92 -34.81 -1.62
C ASP A 250 21.09 -33.28 -1.72
N TRP A 251 21.71 -32.64 -0.71
CA TRP A 251 21.89 -31.19 -0.63
C TRP A 251 22.53 -30.55 -1.87
N PRO A 252 23.60 -31.10 -2.48
CA PRO A 252 24.17 -30.52 -3.70
C PRO A 252 23.17 -30.50 -4.86
N ALA A 253 22.45 -31.60 -5.09
CA ALA A 253 21.48 -31.73 -6.16
C ALA A 253 20.26 -30.81 -5.95
N PHE A 254 19.81 -30.66 -4.70
CA PHE A 254 18.77 -29.69 -4.34
C PHE A 254 19.20 -28.25 -4.64
N ASN A 255 20.43 -27.88 -4.27
CA ASN A 255 20.93 -26.53 -4.44
C ASN A 255 21.05 -26.10 -5.89
N GLU A 256 21.38 -27.01 -6.80
CA GLU A 256 21.39 -26.74 -8.25
C GLU A 256 20.00 -26.30 -8.73
N VAL A 257 18.95 -27.07 -8.40
CA VAL A 257 17.57 -26.73 -8.76
C VAL A 257 17.12 -25.42 -8.09
N TYR A 258 17.47 -25.24 -6.82
CA TYR A 258 17.12 -24.04 -6.07
C TYR A 258 17.72 -22.77 -6.69
N ALA A 259 19.00 -22.81 -7.08
CA ALA A 259 19.71 -21.69 -7.68
C ALA A 259 19.16 -21.29 -9.06
N GLU A 260 18.63 -22.25 -9.83
CA GLU A 260 17.96 -21.97 -11.11
C GLU A 260 16.65 -21.18 -10.95
N MET A 261 15.92 -21.41 -9.86
CA MET A 261 14.57 -20.89 -9.68
C MET A 261 14.49 -19.62 -8.84
N MET A 262 15.43 -19.41 -7.91
CA MET A 262 15.38 -18.31 -6.95
C MET A 262 16.14 -17.08 -7.44
N PRO A 263 15.47 -15.94 -7.65
CA PRO A 263 16.13 -14.73 -8.13
C PRO A 263 16.97 -14.05 -7.03
N ALA A 264 18.02 -13.35 -7.46
CA ALA A 264 18.82 -12.50 -6.58
C ALA A 264 18.07 -11.21 -6.18
N PRO A 265 18.31 -10.64 -4.97
CA PRO A 265 19.07 -11.24 -3.89
C PRO A 265 18.33 -12.48 -3.34
N LEU A 266 19.10 -13.56 -3.14
CA LEU A 266 18.56 -14.83 -2.66
C LEU A 266 17.97 -14.63 -1.25
N PRO A 267 16.86 -15.31 -0.90
CA PRO A 267 16.29 -15.23 0.44
C PRO A 267 17.27 -15.73 1.51
N VAL A 268 17.05 -15.34 2.78
CA VAL A 268 17.66 -16.05 3.91
C VAL A 268 17.06 -17.45 3.96
N ARG A 269 17.87 -18.47 4.29
CA ARG A 269 17.45 -19.86 4.19
C ARG A 269 17.94 -20.67 5.37
N THR A 270 17.11 -21.62 5.79
CA THR A 270 17.46 -22.67 6.74
C THR A 270 17.10 -24.01 6.11
N ALA A 271 17.98 -25.00 6.23
CA ALA A 271 17.73 -26.36 5.76
C ALA A 271 18.08 -27.35 6.88
N VAL A 272 17.22 -28.36 7.06
CA VAL A 272 17.41 -29.40 8.07
C VAL A 272 17.00 -30.77 7.52
N GLU A 273 17.62 -31.82 8.06
CA GLU A 273 17.16 -33.19 7.86
C GLU A 273 16.02 -33.52 8.83
N THR A 274 14.93 -34.13 8.35
CA THR A 274 13.79 -34.56 9.17
C THR A 274 12.95 -35.62 8.44
N LYS A 275 12.10 -36.33 9.19
CA LYS A 275 11.04 -37.14 8.60
C LYS A 275 9.95 -36.25 8.01
N LEU A 276 9.48 -36.59 6.81
CA LEU A 276 8.37 -35.92 6.12
C LEU A 276 7.15 -36.82 6.01
N LEU A 277 6.02 -36.22 5.60
CA LEU A 277 4.80 -36.97 5.29
C LEU A 277 4.94 -37.73 3.97
N ARG A 278 4.19 -38.84 3.85
CA ARG A 278 4.13 -39.65 2.63
C ARG A 278 5.54 -40.04 2.12
N ASP A 279 5.72 -40.03 0.82
CA ASP A 279 6.93 -40.28 0.04
C ASP A 279 7.62 -38.97 -0.37
N PHE A 280 7.40 -37.89 0.38
CA PHE A 280 8.09 -36.62 0.17
C PHE A 280 9.53 -36.75 0.66
N ILE A 281 10.48 -36.34 -0.17
CA ILE A 281 11.90 -36.23 0.21
C ILE A 281 12.33 -34.77 0.43
N VAL A 282 11.49 -33.82 0.03
CA VAL A 282 11.66 -32.39 0.31
C VAL A 282 10.31 -31.70 0.54
N GLU A 283 10.28 -30.81 1.54
CA GLU A 283 9.17 -29.90 1.82
C GLU A 283 9.72 -28.48 2.02
N ILE A 284 9.04 -27.47 1.47
CA ILE A 284 9.51 -26.08 1.47
C ILE A 284 8.40 -25.14 1.93
N GLU A 285 8.74 -24.28 2.89
CA GLU A 285 7.90 -23.17 3.37
C GLU A 285 8.55 -21.84 2.99
N LEU A 286 7.74 -20.89 2.50
CA LEU A 286 8.23 -19.58 2.05
C LEU A 286 7.50 -18.43 2.75
N TRP A 287 8.27 -17.39 3.07
CA TRP A 287 7.76 -16.11 3.54
C TRP A 287 8.13 -15.04 2.52
N ALA A 288 7.13 -14.30 2.07
CA ALA A 288 7.25 -13.21 1.12
C ALA A 288 6.64 -11.94 1.70
N VAL A 289 7.02 -10.79 1.14
CA VAL A 289 6.36 -9.52 1.41
C VAL A 289 5.73 -9.03 0.12
N LYS A 290 4.44 -8.72 0.18
CA LYS A 290 3.73 -8.21 -0.99
C LYS A 290 4.28 -6.82 -1.35
N PRO A 291 4.66 -6.61 -2.62
CA PRO A 291 5.23 -5.34 -3.09
C PRO A 291 4.24 -4.17 -3.07
#